data_AF-A0A9J7KXU8-F1
#
_entry.id   AF-A0A9J7KXU8-F1
#
_cell.length_a   1.000
_cell.length_b   1.000
_cell.length_c   1.000
_cell.angle_alpha   90.00
_cell.angle_beta   90.00
_cell.angle_gamma   90.00
#
_symmetry.space_group_name_H-M   'P 1'
#
loop_
_entity.id
_entity.type
_entity.pdbx_description
1 polymer ?
#
loop_
_entity_poly.entity_id
_entity_poly.type
_entity_poly.pdbx_seq_one_letter_code
_entity_poly.pdbx_strand_id
1 'polypeptide(L)'
;MLPAMCLVLFLGLHGKVFCGGRLYDRLMFAATFLCGVADGVIAWDHHHEAFFLAGMAVFGVAHCVFMAAFSCTPLRLILTIPWLTAGIILYGVLVPGLYGAMYFFVLLYALVIAGMVWRSFSRVEIRCCLGRCKEERCAKCVDLGTGEAADPDGQCYEASRLRWTQVMAAAGAVLFAISDSILSVFAFRVPGDPYPVHRRVAVLSTYWVAILFLALSVEPAEPCPCRGQGEMVTSAENEDVSTERVRLEATSDRQTYVV
;
A
#
# COMPACT_ATOMS: atom_id res chain seq x y z
N MET A 1 -19.91 9.53 -6.31
CA MET A 1 -20.01 10.69 -5.38
C MET A 1 -20.15 10.27 -3.92
N LEU A 2 -21.37 9.95 -3.42
CA LEU A 2 -21.65 9.85 -1.98
C LEU A 2 -20.76 8.85 -1.22
N PRO A 3 -20.56 7.59 -1.65
CA PRO A 3 -19.79 6.64 -0.85
C PRO A 3 -18.30 6.92 -0.82
N ALA A 4 -17.72 7.36 -1.93
CA ALA A 4 -16.30 7.74 -1.99
C ALA A 4 -16.03 8.92 -1.04
N MET A 5 -16.89 9.94 -1.05
CA MET A 5 -16.73 11.11 -0.16
C MET A 5 -17.03 10.77 1.31
N CYS A 6 -18.00 9.89 1.59
CA CYS A 6 -18.22 9.38 2.95
C CYS A 6 -17.00 8.62 3.47
N LEU A 7 -16.34 7.86 2.60
CA LEU A 7 -15.16 7.08 2.95
C LEU A 7 -13.93 7.97 3.14
N VAL A 8 -13.75 9.00 2.32
CA VAL A 8 -12.75 10.06 2.55
C VAL A 8 -13.02 10.77 3.88
N LEU A 9 -14.27 11.14 4.17
CA LEU A 9 -14.64 11.76 5.44
C LEU A 9 -14.29 10.83 6.62
N PHE A 10 -14.61 9.54 6.51
CA PHE A 10 -14.27 8.54 7.52
C PHE A 10 -12.74 8.43 7.73
N LEU A 11 -11.96 8.34 6.66
CA LEU A 11 -10.48 8.32 6.74
C LEU A 11 -9.91 9.62 7.32
N GLY A 12 -10.50 10.78 6.97
CA GLY A 12 -10.09 12.09 7.44
C GLY A 12 -10.38 12.30 8.94
N LEU A 13 -11.55 11.84 9.40
CA LEU A 13 -11.94 11.86 10.82
C LEU A 13 -11.04 10.96 11.68
N HIS A 14 -10.45 9.91 11.10
CA HIS A 14 -9.54 9.01 11.80
C HIS A 14 -8.15 9.61 12.12
N GLY A 15 -7.93 10.91 11.88
CA GLY A 15 -6.86 11.75 12.45
C GLY A 15 -5.42 11.48 11.97
N LYS A 16 -5.12 10.27 11.48
CA LYS A 16 -3.78 9.87 10.98
C LYS A 16 -3.32 10.69 9.77
N VAL A 17 -4.23 11.10 8.89
CA VAL A 17 -3.86 11.85 7.67
C VAL A 17 -3.13 13.15 8.01
N PHE A 18 -3.55 13.84 9.08
CA PHE A 18 -3.08 15.19 9.39
C PHE A 18 -1.95 15.19 10.43
N CYS A 19 -2.04 14.42 11.52
CA CYS A 19 -1.01 14.40 12.58
C CYS A 19 -0.15 13.13 12.55
N GLY A 20 1.08 13.24 12.02
CA GLY A 20 2.11 12.20 12.18
C GLY A 20 1.89 10.86 11.46
N GLY A 21 0.86 10.71 10.61
CA GLY A 21 0.60 9.47 9.89
C GLY A 21 1.61 9.14 8.78
N ARG A 22 1.57 7.88 8.34
CA ARG A 22 2.47 7.37 7.29
C ARG A 22 2.18 8.06 5.96
N LEU A 23 3.22 8.27 5.15
CA LEU A 23 3.07 8.79 3.78
C LEU A 23 2.07 7.97 2.96
N TYR A 24 2.05 6.64 3.17
CA TYR A 24 1.06 5.74 2.55
C TYR A 24 -0.39 6.16 2.83
N ASP A 25 -0.73 6.39 4.10
CA ASP A 25 -2.10 6.72 4.53
C ASP A 25 -2.54 8.06 3.92
N ARG A 26 -1.62 9.04 3.85
CA ARG A 26 -1.85 10.36 3.24
C ARG A 26 -2.08 10.28 1.73
N LEU A 27 -1.26 9.50 1.02
CA LEU A 27 -1.38 9.33 -0.42
C LEU A 27 -2.66 8.54 -0.78
N MET A 28 -3.03 7.52 0.01
CA MET A 28 -4.29 6.80 -0.18
C MET A 28 -5.50 7.71 0.01
N PHE A 29 -5.49 8.55 1.04
CA PHE A 29 -6.53 9.56 1.24
C PHE A 29 -6.59 10.55 0.06
N ALA A 30 -5.45 11.10 -0.36
CA ALA A 30 -5.38 12.06 -1.46
C ALA A 30 -5.87 11.47 -2.79
N ALA A 31 -5.46 10.23 -3.11
CA ALA A 31 -5.91 9.54 -4.32
C ALA A 31 -7.43 9.27 -4.28
N THR A 32 -7.96 8.81 -3.15
CA THR A 32 -9.40 8.55 -3.00
C THR A 32 -10.22 9.85 -3.11
N PHE A 33 -9.70 10.95 -2.54
CA PHE A 33 -10.32 12.28 -2.71
C PHE A 33 -10.31 12.72 -4.18
N LEU A 34 -9.19 12.55 -4.89
CA LEU A 34 -9.10 12.86 -6.32
C LEU A 34 -10.06 12.00 -7.14
N CYS A 35 -10.24 10.71 -6.81
CA CYS A 35 -11.26 9.87 -7.44
C CYS A 35 -12.67 10.46 -7.26
N GLY A 36 -13.01 10.92 -6.05
CA GLY A 36 -14.29 11.60 -5.79
C GLY A 36 -14.48 12.91 -6.56
N VAL A 37 -13.41 13.68 -6.76
CA VAL A 37 -13.42 14.89 -7.60
C VAL A 37 -13.60 14.52 -9.07
N ALA A 38 -12.86 13.53 -9.58
CA ALA A 38 -12.95 13.08 -10.97
C ALA A 38 -14.36 12.58 -11.30
N ASP A 39 -14.92 11.78 -10.40
CA ASP A 39 -16.32 11.38 -10.35
C ASP A 39 -17.26 12.60 -10.54
N GLY A 40 -17.05 13.66 -9.75
CA GLY A 40 -17.86 14.89 -9.83
C GLY A 40 -17.71 15.60 -11.18
N VAL A 41 -16.50 15.65 -11.72
CA VAL A 41 -16.20 16.26 -13.03
C VAL A 41 -16.89 15.52 -14.16
N ILE A 42 -16.89 14.17 -14.15
CA ILE A 42 -17.56 13.36 -15.18
C ILE A 42 -19.10 13.47 -15.07
N ALA A 43 -19.63 13.62 -13.86
CA ALA A 43 -21.06 13.73 -13.62
C ALA A 43 -21.63 15.14 -13.86
N TRP A 44 -20.79 16.18 -13.86
CA TRP A 44 -21.22 17.57 -13.91
C TRP A 44 -21.93 17.94 -15.22
N ASP A 45 -21.46 17.41 -16.35
CA ASP A 45 -22.09 17.65 -17.63
C ASP A 45 -21.84 16.50 -18.62
N HIS A 46 -22.90 15.74 -18.92
CA HIS A 46 -22.85 14.58 -19.81
C HIS A 46 -22.67 14.95 -21.29
N HIS A 47 -22.80 16.23 -21.67
CA HIS A 47 -22.85 16.63 -23.08
C HIS A 47 -21.54 17.20 -23.66
N HIS A 48 -20.54 17.51 -22.84
CA HIS A 48 -19.27 18.06 -23.34
C HIS A 48 -18.10 17.07 -23.16
N GLU A 49 -17.50 16.68 -24.29
CA GLU A 49 -16.31 15.79 -24.35
C GLU A 49 -15.14 16.29 -23.48
N ALA A 50 -15.07 17.62 -23.26
CA ALA A 50 -14.05 18.25 -22.42
C ALA A 50 -14.12 17.81 -20.95
N PHE A 51 -15.32 17.66 -20.36
CA PHE A 51 -15.45 17.23 -18.97
C PHE A 51 -15.13 15.74 -18.81
N PHE A 52 -15.44 14.92 -19.81
CA PHE A 52 -15.04 13.52 -19.81
C PHE A 52 -13.51 13.37 -19.84
N LEU A 53 -12.82 14.11 -20.73
CA LEU A 53 -11.37 14.10 -20.80
C LEU A 53 -10.73 14.67 -19.51
N ALA A 54 -11.28 15.76 -18.98
CA ALA A 54 -10.81 16.34 -17.71
C ALA A 54 -10.98 15.34 -16.55
N GLY A 55 -12.12 14.65 -16.47
CA GLY A 55 -12.36 13.60 -15.49
C GLY A 55 -11.38 12.44 -15.61
N MET A 56 -11.12 11.97 -16.84
CA MET A 56 -10.10 10.95 -17.11
C MET A 56 -8.71 11.41 -16.67
N ALA A 57 -8.36 12.68 -16.91
CA ALA A 57 -7.07 13.23 -16.49
C ALA A 57 -6.95 13.27 -14.94
N VAL A 58 -7.99 13.70 -14.23
CA VAL A 58 -8.01 13.70 -12.76
C VAL A 58 -7.93 12.27 -12.21
N PHE A 59 -8.65 11.31 -12.80
CA PHE A 59 -8.51 9.88 -12.46
C PHE A 59 -7.09 9.37 -12.73
N GLY A 60 -6.46 9.79 -13.84
CA GLY A 60 -5.09 9.42 -14.18
C GLY A 60 -4.10 9.92 -13.12
N VAL A 61 -4.27 11.15 -12.65
CA VAL A 61 -3.49 11.69 -11.53
C VAL A 61 -3.74 10.90 -10.24
N ALA A 62 -5.00 10.56 -9.94
CA ALA A 62 -5.33 9.73 -8.77
C ALA A 62 -4.61 8.37 -8.81
N HIS A 63 -4.57 7.71 -9.96
CA HIS A 63 -3.85 6.45 -10.17
C HIS A 63 -2.34 6.60 -10.01
N CYS A 64 -1.75 7.69 -10.50
CA CYS A 64 -0.35 8.01 -10.24
C CYS A 64 -0.07 8.18 -8.74
N VAL A 65 -0.98 8.82 -7.99
CA VAL A 65 -0.86 8.96 -6.54
C VAL A 65 -1.01 7.60 -5.83
N PHE A 66 -1.93 6.73 -6.26
CA PHE A 66 -2.00 5.34 -5.78
C PHE A 66 -0.71 4.58 -6.05
N MET A 67 -0.17 4.69 -7.27
CA MET A 67 1.10 4.08 -7.64
C MET A 67 2.26 4.58 -6.76
N ALA A 68 2.31 5.88 -6.48
CA ALA A 68 3.28 6.48 -5.57
C ALA A 68 3.10 6.00 -4.13
N ALA A 69 1.85 5.84 -3.66
CA ALA A 69 1.54 5.25 -2.38
C ALA A 69 2.11 3.82 -2.28
N PHE A 70 2.09 3.08 -3.38
CA PHE A 70 2.68 1.74 -3.46
C PHE A 70 4.22 1.70 -3.48
N SER A 71 4.90 2.85 -3.57
CA SER A 71 6.37 3.02 -3.49
C SER A 71 7.16 2.26 -4.57
N CYS A 72 8.37 2.75 -4.86
CA CYS A 72 9.08 2.30 -6.06
C CYS A 72 9.91 1.00 -5.95
N THR A 73 9.89 0.31 -4.82
CA THR A 73 10.83 -0.78 -4.49
C THR A 73 10.12 -1.97 -3.82
N PRO A 74 10.43 -3.25 -4.13
CA PRO A 74 11.38 -3.77 -5.14
C PRO A 74 10.79 -3.86 -6.56
N LEU A 75 11.65 -3.72 -7.59
CA LEU A 75 11.23 -3.64 -9.00
C LEU A 75 11.14 -5.02 -9.66
N ARG A 76 10.14 -5.83 -9.29
CA ARG A 76 9.91 -7.15 -9.92
C ARG A 76 9.18 -6.99 -11.27
N LEU A 77 9.92 -6.68 -12.33
CA LEU A 77 9.37 -6.38 -13.67
C LEU A 77 8.59 -7.55 -14.27
N ILE A 78 8.94 -8.81 -13.97
CA ILE A 78 8.26 -10.00 -14.49
C ILE A 78 6.75 -9.99 -14.13
N LEU A 79 6.39 -9.43 -12.98
CA LEU A 79 4.98 -9.34 -12.57
C LEU A 79 4.18 -8.30 -13.40
N THR A 80 4.82 -7.46 -14.21
CA THR A 80 4.10 -6.55 -15.13
C THR A 80 3.46 -7.26 -16.30
N ILE A 81 4.12 -8.32 -16.78
CA ILE A 81 3.81 -8.94 -18.06
C ILE A 81 2.31 -9.27 -18.17
N PRO A 82 1.65 -9.94 -17.19
CA PRO A 82 0.23 -10.25 -17.31
C PRO A 82 -0.67 -9.01 -17.34
N TRP A 83 -0.31 -7.94 -16.62
CA TRP A 83 -1.11 -6.71 -16.58
C TRP A 83 -0.94 -5.88 -17.85
N LEU A 84 0.27 -5.85 -18.40
CA LEU A 84 0.56 -5.22 -19.69
C LEU A 84 -0.10 -5.98 -20.84
N THR A 85 -0.05 -7.31 -20.85
CA THR A 85 -0.73 -8.10 -21.89
C THR A 85 -2.24 -7.91 -21.84
N ALA A 86 -2.84 -7.94 -20.65
CA ALA A 86 -4.26 -7.62 -20.48
C ALA A 86 -4.60 -6.21 -20.97
N GLY A 87 -3.77 -5.22 -20.63
CA GLY A 87 -3.92 -3.84 -21.09
C GLY A 87 -3.81 -3.69 -22.61
N ILE A 88 -2.86 -4.39 -23.25
CA ILE A 88 -2.68 -4.39 -24.71
C ILE A 88 -3.89 -5.04 -25.41
N ILE A 89 -4.37 -6.18 -24.89
CA ILE A 89 -5.56 -6.85 -25.43
C ILE A 89 -6.77 -5.92 -25.33
N LEU A 90 -6.98 -5.30 -24.16
CA LEU A 90 -8.05 -4.34 -23.96
C LEU A 90 -7.92 -3.15 -24.91
N TYR A 91 -6.73 -2.55 -25.02
CA TYR A 91 -6.49 -1.45 -25.96
C TYR A 91 -6.81 -1.83 -27.41
N GLY A 92 -6.34 -2.99 -27.87
CA GLY A 92 -6.65 -3.52 -29.20
C GLY A 92 -8.15 -3.77 -29.42
N VAL A 93 -8.86 -4.18 -28.37
CA VAL A 93 -10.33 -4.17 -28.37
C VAL A 93 -10.79 -2.73 -28.55
N LEU A 94 -10.40 -1.76 -27.75
CA LEU A 94 -10.97 -0.41 -27.83
C LEU A 94 -10.73 0.31 -29.17
N VAL A 95 -9.59 0.10 -29.85
CA VAL A 95 -9.12 0.80 -31.08
C VAL A 95 -10.19 1.20 -32.11
N PRO A 96 -11.17 0.34 -32.49
CA PRO A 96 -12.21 0.69 -33.47
C PRO A 96 -13.17 1.80 -33.02
N GLY A 97 -13.20 2.12 -31.73
CA GLY A 97 -14.06 3.13 -31.12
C GLY A 97 -13.34 4.40 -30.67
N LEU A 98 -12.02 4.50 -30.85
CA LEU A 98 -11.27 5.71 -30.52
C LEU A 98 -11.16 6.63 -31.74
N TYR A 99 -11.16 7.93 -31.49
CA TYR A 99 -11.00 8.95 -32.51
C TYR A 99 -9.99 10.00 -32.05
N GLY A 100 -9.17 10.51 -32.98
CA GLY A 100 -8.25 11.63 -32.75
C GLY A 100 -7.28 11.43 -31.58
N ALA A 101 -7.20 12.42 -30.68
CA ALA A 101 -6.25 12.40 -29.56
C ALA A 101 -6.54 11.31 -28.51
N MET A 102 -7.73 10.69 -28.52
CA MET A 102 -8.09 9.66 -27.53
C MET A 102 -7.19 8.42 -27.61
N TYR A 103 -6.60 8.11 -28.78
CA TYR A 103 -5.64 7.00 -28.92
C TYR A 103 -4.46 7.13 -27.95
N PHE A 104 -3.95 8.35 -27.79
CA PHE A 104 -2.83 8.65 -26.90
C PHE A 104 -3.27 8.64 -25.44
N PHE A 105 -4.37 9.32 -25.10
CA PHE A 105 -4.84 9.42 -23.72
C PHE A 105 -5.25 8.06 -23.14
N VAL A 106 -5.96 7.23 -23.91
CA VAL A 106 -6.37 5.89 -23.46
C VAL A 106 -5.17 4.96 -23.31
N LEU A 107 -4.19 5.03 -24.21
CA LEU A 107 -2.96 4.25 -24.08
C LEU A 107 -2.17 4.65 -22.84
N LEU A 108 -1.95 5.95 -22.65
CA LEU A 108 -1.26 6.49 -21.47
C LEU A 108 -1.98 6.08 -20.18
N TYR A 109 -3.30 6.20 -20.15
CA TYR A 109 -4.12 5.83 -19.01
C TYR A 109 -4.06 4.31 -18.71
N ALA A 110 -4.09 3.46 -19.74
CA ALA A 110 -3.93 2.02 -19.59
C ALA A 110 -2.58 1.63 -18.98
N LEU A 111 -1.49 2.30 -19.38
CA LEU A 111 -0.17 2.09 -18.77
C LEU A 111 -0.12 2.51 -17.31
N VAL A 112 -0.78 3.61 -16.95
CA VAL A 112 -0.89 4.08 -15.55
C VAL A 112 -1.64 3.05 -14.70
N ILE A 113 -2.78 2.52 -15.17
CA ILE A 113 -3.53 1.48 -14.45
C ILE A 113 -2.72 0.20 -14.32
N ALA A 114 -2.12 -0.28 -15.41
CA ALA A 114 -1.29 -1.48 -15.38
C ALA A 114 -0.12 -1.33 -14.41
N GLY A 115 0.49 -0.14 -14.35
CA GLY A 115 1.51 0.23 -13.37
C GLY A 115 0.98 0.17 -11.94
N MET A 116 -0.20 0.72 -11.66
CA MET A 116 -0.82 0.69 -10.33
C MET A 116 -1.07 -0.75 -9.87
N VAL A 117 -1.66 -1.59 -10.73
CA VAL A 117 -1.95 -2.98 -10.39
C VAL A 117 -0.66 -3.77 -10.16
N TRP A 118 0.32 -3.64 -11.08
CA TRP A 118 1.64 -4.25 -10.90
C TRP A 118 2.25 -3.85 -9.55
N ARG A 119 2.24 -2.56 -9.23
CA ARG A 119 2.79 -2.06 -7.96
C ARG A 119 2.09 -2.66 -6.76
N SER A 120 0.77 -2.78 -6.80
CA SER A 120 0.03 -3.38 -5.70
C SER A 120 0.39 -4.86 -5.48
N PHE A 121 0.64 -5.62 -6.55
CA PHE A 121 1.11 -7.02 -6.43
C PHE A 121 2.57 -7.14 -6.00
N SER A 122 3.44 -6.21 -6.40
CA SER A 122 4.86 -6.22 -5.99
C SER A 122 5.07 -6.12 -4.48
N ARG A 123 4.05 -5.67 -3.74
CA ARG A 123 4.02 -5.61 -2.28
C ARG A 123 3.60 -6.91 -1.60
N VAL A 124 2.97 -7.83 -2.32
CA VAL A 124 2.60 -9.15 -1.80
C VAL A 124 3.86 -10.01 -1.80
N GLU A 125 4.76 -9.71 -0.86
CA GLU A 125 5.90 -10.56 -0.59
C GLU A 125 5.51 -11.54 0.52
N ILE A 126 5.36 -12.81 0.15
CA ILE A 126 5.28 -13.90 1.13
C ILE A 126 6.68 -14.06 1.69
N ARG A 127 6.99 -13.32 2.74
CA ARG A 127 8.22 -13.52 3.49
C ARG A 127 8.02 -14.74 4.39
N CYS A 128 8.52 -15.89 3.97
CA CYS A 128 8.72 -17.02 4.88
C CYS A 128 9.90 -16.68 5.79
N CYS A 129 9.62 -16.34 7.05
CA CYS A 129 10.65 -16.26 8.07
C CYS A 129 10.99 -17.69 8.52
N LEU A 130 11.97 -18.33 7.88
CA LEU A 130 12.63 -19.50 8.46
C LEU A 130 13.77 -19.02 9.36
N GLY A 131 13.59 -19.13 10.68
CA GLY A 131 14.63 -18.81 11.66
C GLY A 131 14.29 -19.32 13.06
N ARG A 132 15.29 -19.86 13.76
CA ARG A 132 15.20 -20.34 15.15
C ARG A 132 15.42 -19.14 16.09
N CYS A 133 14.48 -18.85 16.99
CA CYS A 133 14.69 -17.86 18.06
C CYS A 133 15.66 -18.45 19.11
N LYS A 134 16.77 -17.76 19.35
CA LYS A 134 17.51 -17.85 20.61
C LYS A 134 17.61 -16.44 21.19
N GLU A 135 17.42 -16.34 22.50
CA GLU A 135 17.16 -15.11 23.26
C GLU A 135 17.94 -13.86 22.80
N GLU A 136 17.18 -12.78 22.66
CA GLU A 136 17.57 -11.36 22.58
C GLU A 136 18.12 -10.75 21.28
N ARG A 137 18.12 -11.45 20.14
CA ARG A 137 18.28 -10.72 18.86
C ARG A 137 17.64 -11.45 17.69
N CYS A 138 16.53 -10.91 17.18
CA CYS A 138 16.03 -11.28 15.86
C CYS A 138 17.11 -10.95 14.83
N ALA A 139 17.79 -11.99 14.35
CA ALA A 139 18.77 -11.89 13.29
C ALA A 139 18.07 -11.44 12.00
N LYS A 140 18.60 -10.34 11.46
CA LYS A 140 18.52 -9.84 10.08
C LYS A 140 17.97 -10.87 9.08
N CYS A 141 16.94 -10.52 8.32
CA CYS A 141 16.54 -11.27 7.12
C CYS A 141 17.74 -11.34 6.17
N VAL A 142 18.23 -12.54 5.90
CA VAL A 142 19.31 -12.78 4.92
C VAL A 142 18.70 -13.44 3.69
N ASP A 143 18.96 -12.87 2.52
CA ASP A 143 18.62 -13.44 1.22
C ASP A 143 19.35 -14.79 1.04
N LEU A 144 18.60 -15.85 0.75
CA LEU A 144 19.13 -17.22 0.68
C LEU A 144 19.91 -17.43 -0.63
N GLY A 145 21.21 -17.70 -0.51
CA GLY A 145 22.06 -18.04 -1.64
C GLY A 145 23.45 -18.57 -1.25
N THR A 146 23.54 -19.57 -0.38
CA THR A 146 24.62 -20.59 -0.31
C THR A 146 24.39 -21.50 0.90
N GLY A 147 24.43 -22.82 0.68
CA GLY A 147 24.01 -23.85 1.64
C GLY A 147 25.04 -24.23 2.71
N GLU A 148 24.56 -24.88 3.77
CA GLU A 148 25.01 -26.19 4.27
C GLU A 148 24.13 -26.63 5.47
N ALA A 149 23.81 -27.94 5.52
CA ALA A 149 23.45 -28.86 6.62
C ALA A 149 22.39 -28.52 7.71
N ALA A 150 21.49 -29.49 7.92
CA ALA A 150 20.36 -29.54 8.86
C ALA A 150 20.70 -30.14 10.25
N ASP A 151 19.89 -29.84 11.28
CA ASP A 151 19.86 -30.51 12.60
C ASP A 151 18.39 -30.65 13.11
N PRO A 152 17.96 -31.80 13.70
CA PRO A 152 16.70 -32.45 13.34
C PRO A 152 15.48 -32.19 14.25
N ASP A 153 15.58 -31.54 15.40
CA ASP A 153 14.40 -31.29 16.26
C ASP A 153 14.31 -29.83 16.68
N GLY A 154 13.48 -29.06 15.95
CA GLY A 154 13.30 -27.63 16.20
C GLY A 154 12.11 -27.06 15.45
N GLN A 155 10.91 -27.53 15.78
CA GLN A 155 9.68 -27.01 15.18
C GLN A 155 9.33 -25.63 15.77
N CYS A 156 9.37 -24.60 14.93
CA CYS A 156 8.65 -23.35 15.11
C CYS A 156 7.50 -23.33 14.09
N TYR A 157 6.29 -22.99 14.53
CA TYR A 157 5.15 -22.80 13.64
C TYR A 157 5.39 -21.58 12.74
N GLU A 158 5.33 -21.84 11.44
CA GLU A 158 5.62 -20.89 10.38
C GLU A 158 4.35 -20.10 10.04
N ALA A 159 4.20 -18.89 10.58
CA ALA A 159 3.14 -17.99 10.14
C ALA A 159 3.69 -17.11 9.02
N SER A 160 3.44 -17.48 7.76
CA SER A 160 3.51 -16.57 6.64
C SER A 160 2.52 -15.43 6.89
N ARG A 161 3.00 -14.31 7.45
CA ARG A 161 2.13 -13.18 7.80
C ARG A 161 1.80 -12.38 6.55
N LEU A 162 0.98 -12.96 5.68
CA LEU A 162 0.30 -12.25 4.62
C LEU A 162 -0.52 -11.14 5.30
N ARG A 163 -0.03 -9.90 5.21
CA ARG A 163 -0.76 -8.80 5.85
C ARG A 163 -2.05 -8.60 5.08
N TRP A 164 -3.18 -8.79 5.76
CA TRP A 164 -4.51 -8.54 5.19
C TRP A 164 -4.59 -7.21 4.45
N THR A 165 -3.87 -6.19 4.93
CA THR A 165 -3.78 -4.87 4.29
C THR A 165 -3.17 -4.90 2.89
N GLN A 166 -2.15 -5.73 2.65
CA GLN A 166 -1.57 -5.92 1.31
C GLN A 166 -2.52 -6.65 0.36
N VAL A 167 -3.26 -7.64 0.88
CA VAL A 167 -4.27 -8.37 0.11
C VAL A 167 -5.43 -7.45 -0.28
N MET A 168 -5.93 -6.65 0.66
CA MET A 168 -6.99 -5.68 0.39
C MET A 168 -6.54 -4.62 -0.61
N ALA A 169 -5.30 -4.13 -0.51
CA ALA A 169 -4.74 -3.22 -1.51
C ALA A 169 -4.69 -3.86 -2.91
N ALA A 170 -4.16 -5.09 -3.03
CA ALA A 170 -4.07 -5.80 -4.29
C ALA A 170 -5.44 -6.10 -4.90
N ALA A 171 -6.36 -6.61 -4.08
CA ALA A 171 -7.73 -6.87 -4.51
C ALA A 171 -8.45 -5.58 -4.93
N GLY A 172 -8.28 -4.49 -4.19
CA GLY A 172 -8.81 -3.17 -4.53
C GLY A 172 -8.26 -2.66 -5.87
N ALA A 173 -6.95 -2.73 -6.10
CA ALA A 173 -6.33 -2.30 -7.35
C ALA A 173 -6.84 -3.11 -8.56
N VAL A 174 -7.02 -4.42 -8.41
CA VAL A 174 -7.59 -5.29 -9.47
C VAL A 174 -9.03 -4.93 -9.76
N LEU A 175 -9.86 -4.77 -8.72
CA LEU A 175 -11.26 -4.40 -8.89
C LEU A 175 -11.39 -3.02 -9.57
N PHE A 176 -10.50 -2.09 -9.25
CA PHE A 176 -10.46 -0.80 -9.93
C PHE A 176 -10.14 -0.97 -11.41
N ALA A 177 -9.10 -1.73 -11.76
CA ALA A 177 -8.75 -1.99 -13.15
C ALA A 177 -9.87 -2.70 -13.92
N ILE A 178 -10.60 -3.63 -13.28
CA ILE A 178 -11.79 -4.26 -13.87
C ILE A 178 -12.90 -3.23 -14.11
N SER A 179 -13.16 -2.35 -13.13
CA SER A 179 -14.16 -1.30 -13.27
C SER A 179 -13.87 -0.37 -14.44
N ASP A 180 -12.62 0.11 -14.55
CA ASP A 180 -12.18 0.98 -15.65
C ASP A 180 -12.20 0.25 -16.99
N SER A 181 -11.89 -1.05 -17.02
CA SER A 181 -12.03 -1.88 -18.23
C SER A 181 -13.47 -1.92 -18.72
N ILE A 182 -14.43 -2.17 -17.82
CA ILE A 182 -15.87 -2.19 -18.12
C ILE A 182 -16.33 -0.79 -18.59
N LEU A 183 -15.94 0.27 -17.88
CA LEU A 183 -16.26 1.66 -18.24
C LEU A 183 -15.76 2.00 -19.64
N SER A 184 -14.51 1.63 -19.95
CA SER A 184 -13.87 1.95 -21.22
C SER A 184 -14.52 1.22 -22.41
N VAL A 185 -14.93 -0.04 -22.23
CA VAL A 185 -15.70 -0.77 -23.25
C VAL A 185 -17.05 -0.09 -23.49
N PHE A 186 -17.76 0.30 -22.44
CA PHE A 186 -19.05 0.98 -22.61
C PHE A 186 -18.91 2.39 -23.19
N ALA A 187 -17.83 3.10 -22.89
CA ALA A 187 -17.58 4.43 -23.41
C ALA A 187 -17.21 4.42 -24.91
N PHE A 188 -16.39 3.47 -25.36
CA PHE A 188 -15.82 3.53 -26.72
C PHE A 188 -16.40 2.49 -27.69
N ARG A 189 -16.85 1.31 -27.25
CA ARG A 189 -17.36 0.24 -28.15
C ARG A 189 -18.85 0.27 -28.39
N VAL A 190 -19.63 0.89 -27.51
CA VAL A 190 -21.09 0.97 -27.65
C VAL A 190 -21.55 2.43 -27.59
N PRO A 191 -21.15 3.27 -28.58
CA PRO A 191 -21.64 4.64 -28.66
C PRO A 191 -23.12 4.65 -29.06
N GLY A 192 -24.01 4.96 -28.13
CA GLY A 192 -25.45 5.11 -28.39
C GLY A 192 -26.34 4.95 -27.14
N ASP A 193 -27.13 6.01 -26.88
CA ASP A 193 -28.24 6.14 -25.93
C ASP A 193 -27.94 6.03 -24.41
N PRO A 194 -28.75 6.67 -23.53
CA PRO A 194 -28.40 6.94 -22.14
C PRO A 194 -28.17 5.62 -21.40
N TYR A 195 -26.90 5.38 -21.05
CA TYR A 195 -26.40 4.21 -20.33
C TYR A 195 -27.50 3.53 -19.51
N PRO A 196 -27.98 2.35 -19.94
CA PRO A 196 -29.04 1.68 -19.22
C PRO A 196 -28.55 1.36 -17.81
N VAL A 197 -29.45 1.48 -16.82
CA VAL A 197 -29.13 1.48 -15.39
C VAL A 197 -28.20 0.31 -15.00
N HIS A 198 -28.37 -0.86 -15.60
CA HIS A 198 -27.54 -2.03 -15.35
C HIS A 198 -26.04 -1.83 -15.65
N ARG A 199 -25.68 -1.10 -16.71
CA ARG A 199 -24.26 -0.82 -17.05
C ARG A 199 -23.64 0.12 -16.03
N ARG A 200 -24.38 1.16 -15.63
CA ARG A 200 -23.93 2.10 -14.59
C ARG A 200 -23.75 1.40 -13.25
N VAL A 201 -24.70 0.53 -12.88
CA VAL A 201 -24.62 -0.25 -11.64
C VAL A 201 -23.44 -1.21 -11.65
N ALA A 202 -23.14 -1.88 -12.77
CA ALA A 202 -21.99 -2.77 -12.88
C ALA A 202 -20.64 -2.03 -12.70
N VAL A 203 -20.47 -0.88 -13.35
CA VAL A 203 -19.26 -0.05 -13.20
C VAL A 203 -19.17 0.49 -11.77
N LEU A 204 -20.23 1.12 -11.26
CA LEU A 204 -20.21 1.77 -9.94
C LEU A 204 -20.03 0.77 -8.80
N SER A 205 -20.64 -0.41 -8.88
CA SER A 205 -20.49 -1.45 -7.84
C SER A 205 -19.05 -1.96 -7.74
N THR A 206 -18.44 -2.31 -8.87
CA THR A 206 -17.03 -2.76 -8.90
C THR A 206 -16.08 -1.66 -8.43
N TYR A 207 -16.32 -0.42 -8.84
CA TYR A 207 -15.56 0.76 -8.42
C TYR A 207 -15.68 1.05 -6.92
N TRP A 208 -16.88 0.99 -6.34
CA TRP A 208 -17.07 1.27 -4.91
C TRP A 208 -16.44 0.21 -4.03
N VAL A 209 -16.53 -1.06 -4.43
CA VAL A 209 -15.84 -2.15 -3.72
C VAL A 209 -14.32 -1.99 -3.85
N ALA A 210 -13.81 -1.56 -5.01
CA ALA A 210 -12.40 -1.25 -5.19
C ALA A 210 -11.91 -0.17 -4.21
N ILE A 211 -12.62 0.96 -4.14
CA ILE A 211 -12.32 2.05 -3.20
C ILE A 211 -12.41 1.58 -1.75
N LEU A 212 -13.43 0.80 -1.40
CA LEU A 212 -13.56 0.23 -0.06
C LEU A 212 -12.35 -0.64 0.30
N PHE A 213 -11.90 -1.50 -0.61
CA PHE A 213 -10.76 -2.38 -0.36
C PHE A 213 -9.45 -1.61 -0.23
N LEU A 214 -9.25 -0.57 -1.06
CA LEU A 214 -8.13 0.34 -0.91
C LEU A 214 -8.18 1.08 0.45
N ALA A 215 -9.36 1.45 0.91
CA ALA A 215 -9.54 2.06 2.24
C ALA A 215 -9.23 1.10 3.38
N LEU A 216 -9.71 -0.14 3.29
CA LEU A 216 -9.45 -1.21 4.27
C LEU A 216 -7.98 -1.62 4.32
N SER A 217 -7.21 -1.31 3.27
CA SER A 217 -5.75 -1.48 3.30
C SER A 217 -5.05 -0.51 4.26
N VAL A 218 -5.71 0.56 4.69
CA VAL A 218 -5.19 1.52 5.67
C VAL A 218 -5.47 0.99 7.07
N GLU A 219 -4.41 0.67 7.81
CA GLU A 219 -4.53 0.12 9.16
C GLU A 219 -5.10 1.15 10.16
N PRO A 220 -6.07 0.77 11.02
CA PRO A 220 -6.55 1.61 12.11
C PRO A 220 -5.43 1.95 13.10
N ALA A 221 -5.58 3.04 13.85
CA ALA A 221 -4.61 3.44 14.87
C ALA A 221 -4.53 2.38 15.96
N GLU A 222 -3.36 1.77 16.15
CA GLU A 222 -3.04 1.32 17.49
C GLU A 222 -2.86 2.59 18.35
N PRO A 223 -3.41 2.63 19.57
CA PRO A 223 -3.16 3.73 20.50
C PRO A 223 -1.65 3.98 20.56
N CYS A 224 -1.21 5.24 20.37
CA CYS A 224 0.19 5.56 20.57
C CYS A 224 0.61 5.03 21.95
N PRO A 225 1.64 4.18 22.06
CA PRO A 225 2.26 4.00 23.35
C PRO A 225 2.72 5.38 23.79
N CYS A 226 2.20 5.86 24.92
CA CYS A 226 2.64 7.10 25.53
C CYS A 226 4.17 7.09 25.56
N ARG A 227 4.80 8.02 24.84
CA ARG A 227 6.24 8.24 24.89
C ARG A 227 6.56 8.78 26.28
N GLY A 228 6.83 7.86 27.20
CA GLY A 228 7.06 8.16 28.61
C GLY A 228 7.40 6.92 29.42
N GLN A 229 8.48 6.23 29.05
CA GLN A 229 9.43 5.54 29.93
C GLN A 229 10.39 4.70 29.05
N GLY A 230 11.51 5.32 28.69
CA GLY A 230 12.59 4.67 27.93
C GLY A 230 13.93 5.38 28.07
N GLU A 231 14.06 6.32 29.01
CA GLU A 231 15.34 6.86 29.48
C GLU A 231 15.42 6.63 30.99
N MET A 232 15.54 5.36 31.37
CA MET A 232 16.27 4.96 32.57
C MET A 232 17.04 3.68 32.22
N VAL A 233 17.77 3.75 31.12
CA VAL A 233 18.88 2.84 30.85
C VAL A 233 20.02 3.30 31.76
N THR A 234 20.10 2.66 32.91
CA THR A 234 21.37 2.24 33.50
C THR A 234 22.48 3.31 33.52
N SER A 235 22.35 4.30 34.40
CA SER A 235 23.52 5.02 34.94
C SER A 235 23.63 4.93 36.46
N ALA A 236 22.62 4.43 37.17
CA ALA A 236 22.69 4.29 38.63
C ALA A 236 23.37 2.98 39.08
N GLU A 237 23.28 1.88 38.31
CA GLU A 237 23.78 0.57 38.78
C GLU A 237 25.28 0.33 38.50
N ASN A 238 25.87 1.10 37.57
CA ASN A 238 27.31 0.99 37.27
C ASN A 238 28.20 1.88 38.15
N GLU A 239 27.66 2.93 38.79
CA GLU A 239 28.43 3.73 39.75
C GLU A 239 28.56 3.02 41.10
N ASP A 240 27.53 2.31 41.57
CA ASP A 240 27.60 1.60 42.87
C ASP A 240 28.55 0.39 42.82
N VAL A 241 28.53 -0.42 41.76
CA VAL A 241 29.42 -1.59 41.62
C VAL A 241 30.89 -1.18 41.45
N SER A 242 31.14 -0.04 40.79
CA SER A 242 32.51 0.50 40.61
C SER A 242 33.05 1.06 41.92
N THR A 243 32.20 1.76 42.69
CA THR A 243 32.59 2.36 43.97
C THR A 243 32.80 1.30 45.06
N GLU A 244 32.01 0.20 45.04
CA GLU A 244 32.17 -0.91 45.98
C GLU A 244 33.42 -1.77 45.69
N ARG A 245 33.77 -1.99 44.42
CA ARG A 245 35.03 -2.67 44.05
C ARG A 245 36.27 -1.87 44.45
N VAL A 246 36.28 -0.54 44.22
CA VAL A 246 37.41 0.32 44.62
C VAL A 246 37.55 0.35 46.16
N ARG A 247 36.44 0.28 46.90
CA ARG A 247 36.47 0.25 48.38
C ARG A 247 37.01 -1.06 48.94
N LEU A 248 36.71 -2.20 48.30
CA LEU A 248 37.19 -3.52 48.71
C LEU A 248 38.70 -3.71 48.42
N GLU A 249 39.20 -3.22 47.29
CA GLU A 249 40.64 -3.22 47.01
C GLU A 249 41.42 -2.32 47.99
N ALA A 250 40.88 -1.16 48.35
CA ALA A 250 41.50 -0.25 49.34
C ALA A 250 41.54 -0.82 50.78
N THR A 251 40.63 -1.73 51.13
CA THR A 251 40.66 -2.44 52.42
C THR A 251 41.59 -3.66 52.43
N SER A 252 41.76 -4.32 51.27
CA SER A 252 42.65 -5.48 51.15
C SER A 252 44.13 -5.09 51.27
N ASP A 253 44.53 -3.95 50.71
CA ASP A 253 45.92 -3.45 50.80
C ASP A 253 46.30 -2.92 52.20
N ARG A 254 45.30 -2.61 53.05
CA ARG A 254 45.57 -2.12 54.41
C ARG A 254 45.82 -3.26 55.41
N GLN A 255 45.55 -4.51 55.04
CA GLN A 255 45.65 -5.66 55.95
C GLN A 255 46.98 -6.45 55.81
N THR A 256 47.89 -6.01 54.93
CA THR A 256 49.21 -6.64 54.73
C THR A 256 50.36 -5.99 55.52
N TYR A 257 50.07 -5.03 56.41
CA TYR A 257 51.07 -4.39 57.29
C TYR A 257 50.57 -4.30 58.74
N VAL A 258 50.36 -5.45 59.39
CA VAL A 258 50.41 -5.52 60.85
C VAL A 258 51.18 -6.80 61.22
N VAL A 259 52.32 -6.57 61.85
CA VAL A 259 53.22 -7.55 62.49
C VAL A 259 52.50 -8.28 63.61
#